data_AF-A0A8J6RZQ7-F1
#
_entry.id   AF-A0A8J6RZQ7-F1
#
_cell.length_a   1.000
_cell.length_b   1.000
_cell.length_c   1.000
_cell.angle_alpha   90.00
_cell.angle_beta   90.00
_cell.angle_gamma   90.00
#
_symmetry.space_group_name_H-M   'P 1'
#
loop_
_entity.id
_entity.type
_entity.pdbx_description
1 polymer ?
#
loop_
_entity_poly.entity_id
_entity_poly.type
_entity_poly.pdbx_seq_one_letter_code
_entity_poly.pdbx_strand_id
1 'polypeptide(L)'
;MNANGLEKQEREPLLLIARRLLAETQALSSRIAAVNEIATAINRSLNLDEILRVVGKQAKWLLDFEHCSVYICHSNSCRLVTLFGSPVELDAASVTEDSPLGRVMKTGQSQLIKEGSTAAFLAPYASQLIIPLVSDRSLVMGTINFATASAKAYTLEDLRIGYLLALQVSAAIRNANCFEELNQLNAQLEAEKRKSDQLLLNILPAGVADELKSTGRVKPVYYESASVLFTDFKNFTSLAEQLPPQELVDELDYCFSAFDMVTEGQNLEKLKTIGDSYMCVGGIPTPNRTHAIDAALAALQIREFMQWRRQEKIQNNHPYWEIRIGIHSGPLLAGAIGHKKFAYDVWGDTVNTASRMESSGVPGGINISETTFQLIKDFFECEYRGKIDAKNKGDIDMYLVTRIKENLSLDPRGLLPNEKFNQLYSVINE
;
A
#
# COMPACT_ATOMS: atom_id res chain seq x y z
N MET A 1 -77.13 -51.59 27.55
CA MET A 1 -76.52 -50.74 26.49
C MET A 1 -75.19 -50.21 27.03
N ASN A 2 -74.08 -50.54 26.35
CA ASN A 2 -72.71 -50.34 26.81
C ASN A 2 -72.27 -48.87 26.75
N ALA A 3 -72.12 -48.21 27.90
CA ALA A 3 -71.51 -46.87 27.99
C ALA A 3 -69.97 -46.90 27.79
N ASN A 4 -69.30 -48.02 28.12
CA ASN A 4 -67.84 -48.17 27.96
C ASN A 4 -67.35 -48.40 26.52
N GLY A 5 -68.26 -48.61 25.57
CA GLY A 5 -67.91 -48.81 24.15
C GLY A 5 -67.73 -47.49 23.41
N LEU A 6 -68.49 -46.45 23.78
CA LEU A 6 -68.52 -45.14 23.11
C LEU A 6 -67.30 -44.27 23.47
N GLU A 7 -66.83 -44.26 24.73
CA GLU A 7 -65.64 -43.50 25.13
C GLU A 7 -64.34 -44.00 24.51
N LYS A 8 -64.24 -45.30 24.21
CA LYS A 8 -63.06 -45.91 23.58
C LYS A 8 -62.98 -45.57 22.08
N GLN A 9 -64.15 -45.45 21.45
CA GLN A 9 -64.29 -45.19 20.01
C GLN A 9 -63.97 -43.74 19.64
N GLU A 10 -64.12 -42.79 20.56
CA GLU A 10 -63.73 -41.37 20.37
C GLU A 10 -62.28 -41.05 20.79
N ARG A 11 -61.68 -41.86 21.68
CA ARG A 11 -60.30 -41.65 22.18
C ARG A 11 -59.20 -42.01 21.20
N GLU A 12 -59.36 -43.11 20.45
CA GLU A 12 -58.38 -43.55 19.45
C GLU A 12 -58.15 -42.51 18.33
N PRO A 13 -59.19 -41.93 17.70
CA PRO A 13 -58.98 -40.92 16.67
C PRO A 13 -58.32 -39.65 17.23
N LEU A 14 -58.64 -39.23 18.46
CA LEU A 14 -57.98 -38.10 19.13
C LEU A 14 -56.50 -38.37 19.43
N LEU A 15 -56.14 -39.57 19.89
CA LEU A 15 -54.75 -39.99 20.10
C LEU A 15 -53.97 -40.06 18.78
N LEU A 16 -54.61 -40.48 17.69
CA LEU A 16 -54.01 -40.49 16.36
C LEU A 16 -53.71 -39.06 15.87
N ILE A 17 -54.65 -38.13 16.04
CA ILE A 17 -54.48 -36.71 15.70
C ILE A 17 -53.37 -36.09 16.56
N ALA A 18 -53.35 -36.34 17.87
CA ALA A 18 -52.33 -35.82 18.77
C ALA A 18 -50.92 -36.32 18.41
N ARG A 19 -50.78 -37.62 18.08
CA ARG A 19 -49.51 -38.19 17.62
C ARG A 19 -49.05 -37.56 16.29
N ARG A 20 -49.98 -37.35 15.36
CA ARG A 20 -49.70 -36.68 14.09
C ARG A 20 -49.25 -35.24 14.29
N LEU A 21 -49.97 -34.45 15.09
CA LEU A 21 -49.62 -33.07 15.40
C LEU A 21 -48.25 -32.98 16.11
N LEU A 22 -47.97 -33.89 17.03
CA LEU A 22 -46.67 -33.95 17.71
C LEU A 22 -45.53 -34.21 16.72
N ALA A 23 -45.72 -35.16 15.80
CA ALA A 23 -44.75 -35.48 14.75
C ALA A 23 -44.55 -34.30 13.79
N GLU A 24 -45.62 -33.63 13.36
CA GLU A 24 -45.56 -32.42 12.52
C GLU A 24 -44.82 -31.28 13.23
N THR A 25 -45.08 -31.09 14.53
CA THR A 25 -44.42 -30.06 15.35
C THR A 25 -42.93 -30.35 15.55
N GLN A 26 -42.58 -31.62 15.82
CA GLN A 26 -41.18 -32.04 15.93
C GLN A 26 -40.43 -31.87 14.61
N ALA A 27 -41.03 -32.26 13.49
CA ALA A 27 -40.45 -32.07 12.16
C ALA A 27 -40.22 -30.58 11.86
N LEU A 28 -41.18 -29.71 12.18
CA LEU A 28 -41.04 -28.26 12.02
C LEU A 28 -39.92 -27.70 12.90
N SER A 29 -39.83 -28.13 14.17
CA SER A 29 -38.78 -27.70 15.08
C SER A 29 -37.38 -28.08 14.58
N SER A 30 -37.22 -29.30 14.06
CA SER A 30 -35.95 -29.76 13.46
C SER A 30 -35.59 -28.94 12.22
N ARG A 31 -36.58 -28.59 11.37
CA ARG A 31 -36.37 -27.71 10.20
C ARG A 31 -35.84 -26.33 10.62
N ILE A 32 -36.41 -25.73 11.67
CA ILE A 32 -35.98 -24.43 12.18
C ILE A 32 -34.57 -24.50 12.76
N ALA A 33 -34.26 -25.55 13.53
CA ALA A 33 -32.93 -25.73 14.13
C ALA A 33 -31.84 -25.84 13.06
N ALA A 34 -32.07 -26.63 12.01
CA ALA A 34 -31.14 -26.79 10.90
C ALA A 34 -30.90 -25.47 10.14
N VAL A 35 -31.96 -24.70 9.85
CA VAL A 35 -31.84 -23.39 9.21
C VAL A 35 -31.07 -22.41 10.09
N ASN A 36 -31.31 -22.41 11.40
CA ASN A 36 -30.64 -21.51 12.34
C ASN A 36 -29.14 -21.85 12.50
N GLU A 37 -28.78 -23.13 12.49
CA GLU A 37 -27.37 -23.54 12.48
C GLU A 37 -26.66 -23.10 11.20
N ILE A 38 -27.29 -23.24 10.03
CA ILE A 38 -26.74 -22.75 8.77
C ILE A 38 -26.56 -21.24 8.82
N ALA A 39 -27.59 -20.49 9.26
CA ALA A 39 -27.50 -19.04 9.40
C ALA A 39 -26.38 -18.63 10.38
N THR A 40 -26.21 -19.38 11.47
CA THR A 40 -25.12 -19.16 12.44
C THR A 40 -23.76 -19.42 11.80
N ALA A 41 -23.61 -20.47 10.99
CA ALA A 41 -22.36 -20.76 10.28
C ALA A 41 -22.02 -19.67 9.25
N ILE A 42 -23.01 -19.19 8.49
CA ILE A 42 -22.86 -18.06 7.55
C ILE A 42 -22.38 -16.79 8.27
N ASN A 43 -22.87 -16.55 9.49
CA ASN A 43 -22.46 -15.40 10.29
C ASN A 43 -21.11 -15.58 11.00
N ARG A 44 -20.63 -16.81 11.18
CA ARG A 44 -19.38 -17.12 11.91
C ARG A 44 -18.17 -17.30 11.00
N SER A 45 -18.38 -17.82 9.79
CA SER A 45 -17.32 -18.12 8.84
C SER A 45 -17.60 -17.46 7.50
N LEU A 46 -16.56 -16.89 6.90
CA LEU A 46 -16.56 -16.42 5.52
C LEU A 46 -15.97 -17.46 4.56
N ASN A 47 -15.53 -18.61 5.07
CA ASN A 47 -15.01 -19.69 4.26
C ASN A 47 -16.19 -20.47 3.65
N LEU A 48 -16.38 -20.28 2.34
CA LEU A 48 -17.48 -20.91 1.62
C LEU A 48 -17.49 -22.43 1.77
N ASP A 49 -16.33 -23.11 1.77
CA ASP A 49 -16.28 -24.57 1.92
C ASP A 49 -16.68 -25.03 3.32
N GLU A 50 -16.37 -24.25 4.35
CA GLU A 50 -16.83 -24.53 5.72
C GLU A 50 -18.35 -24.38 5.84
N ILE A 51 -18.90 -23.30 5.28
CA ILE A 51 -20.35 -23.08 5.26
C ILE A 51 -21.06 -24.20 4.50
N LEU A 52 -20.54 -24.57 3.31
CA LEU A 52 -21.08 -25.65 2.50
C LEU A 52 -21.09 -26.99 3.25
N ARG A 53 -20.04 -27.31 4.04
CA ARG A 53 -20.01 -28.51 4.89
C ARG A 53 -21.11 -28.49 5.95
N VAL A 54 -21.34 -27.35 6.61
CA VAL A 54 -22.43 -27.21 7.57
C VAL A 54 -23.78 -27.41 6.89
N VAL A 55 -23.98 -26.82 5.71
CA VAL A 55 -25.21 -27.01 4.91
C VAL A 55 -25.41 -28.48 4.57
N GLY A 56 -24.38 -29.19 4.08
CA GLY A 56 -24.49 -30.61 3.74
C GLY A 56 -24.88 -31.48 4.95
N LYS A 57 -24.26 -31.22 6.11
CA LYS A 57 -24.58 -31.90 7.37
C LYS A 57 -26.02 -31.63 7.81
N GLN A 58 -26.46 -30.38 7.72
CA GLN A 58 -27.82 -29.98 8.12
C GLN A 58 -28.88 -30.49 7.14
N ALA A 59 -28.57 -30.54 5.85
CA ALA A 59 -29.46 -31.08 4.84
C ALA A 59 -29.81 -32.55 5.11
N LYS A 60 -28.88 -33.36 5.66
CA LYS A 60 -29.11 -34.79 5.93
C LYS A 60 -30.20 -35.05 6.98
N TRP A 61 -30.50 -34.07 7.84
CA TRP A 61 -31.61 -34.14 8.79
C TRP A 61 -32.97 -33.78 8.17
N LEU A 62 -32.96 -33.19 6.98
CA LEU A 62 -34.14 -32.60 6.35
C LEU A 62 -34.59 -33.37 5.11
N LEU A 63 -33.65 -33.98 4.40
CA LEU A 63 -33.86 -34.71 3.16
C LEU A 63 -33.12 -36.05 3.21
N ASP A 64 -33.78 -37.11 2.77
CA ASP A 64 -33.14 -38.41 2.67
C ASP A 64 -32.46 -38.60 1.30
N PHE A 65 -31.19 -38.21 1.24
CA PHE A 65 -30.34 -38.35 0.06
C PHE A 65 -29.14 -39.26 0.32
N GLU A 66 -28.64 -39.90 -0.74
CA GLU A 66 -27.37 -40.64 -0.73
C GLU A 66 -26.21 -39.79 -1.27
N HIS A 67 -26.53 -38.75 -2.05
CA HIS A 67 -25.57 -37.79 -2.57
C HIS A 67 -26.09 -36.35 -2.44
N CYS A 68 -25.21 -35.44 -2.02
CA CYS A 68 -25.45 -34.02 -2.02
C CYS A 68 -24.22 -33.29 -2.57
N SER A 69 -24.43 -32.43 -3.56
CA SER A 69 -23.38 -31.61 -4.14
C SER A 69 -23.87 -30.21 -4.46
N VAL A 70 -22.94 -29.27 -4.50
CA VAL A 70 -23.20 -27.87 -4.87
C VAL A 70 -22.32 -27.52 -6.06
N TYR A 71 -22.96 -27.13 -7.15
CA TYR A 71 -22.32 -26.61 -8.34
C TYR A 71 -22.32 -25.07 -8.25
N ILE A 72 -21.17 -24.42 -8.37
CA ILE A 72 -21.04 -22.96 -8.24
C ILE A 72 -20.28 -22.45 -9.44
N CYS A 73 -20.79 -21.40 -10.07
CA CYS A 73 -20.15 -20.69 -11.17
C CYS A 73 -19.84 -19.25 -10.76
N HIS A 74 -18.59 -18.85 -10.98
CA HIS A 74 -18.13 -17.48 -10.75
C HIS A 74 -17.29 -17.00 -11.94
N SER A 75 -17.76 -15.92 -12.58
CA SER A 75 -17.12 -15.16 -13.66
C SER A 75 -16.80 -15.98 -14.93
N ASN A 76 -15.90 -16.95 -14.86
CA ASN A 76 -15.52 -17.89 -15.94
C ASN A 76 -15.10 -19.28 -15.43
N SER A 77 -15.25 -19.57 -14.14
CA SER A 77 -14.90 -20.85 -13.54
C SER A 77 -16.12 -21.44 -12.85
N CYS A 78 -16.33 -22.74 -13.02
CA CYS A 78 -17.34 -23.47 -12.27
C CYS A 78 -16.69 -24.63 -11.54
N ARG A 79 -17.16 -24.90 -10.32
CA ARG A 79 -16.69 -26.01 -9.50
C ARG A 79 -17.87 -26.78 -8.92
N LEU A 80 -17.73 -28.10 -8.84
CA LEU A 80 -18.66 -28.96 -8.11
C LEU A 80 -18.03 -29.35 -6.78
N VAL A 81 -18.72 -29.06 -5.69
CA VAL A 81 -18.32 -29.45 -4.34
C VAL A 81 -19.26 -30.57 -3.90
N THR A 82 -18.73 -31.77 -3.71
CA THR A 82 -19.51 -32.87 -3.12
C THR A 82 -19.53 -32.68 -1.60
N LEU A 83 -20.73 -32.51 -1.04
CA LEU A 83 -20.94 -32.32 0.39
C LEU A 83 -21.19 -33.65 1.11
N PHE A 84 -21.77 -34.63 0.41
CA PHE A 84 -22.07 -35.95 0.93
C PHE A 84 -22.15 -36.98 -0.20
N GLY A 85 -21.76 -38.22 0.09
CA GLY A 85 -21.72 -39.32 -0.88
C GLY A 85 -20.42 -39.38 -1.68
N SER A 86 -20.38 -40.25 -2.68
CA SER A 86 -19.20 -40.39 -3.55
C SER A 86 -18.99 -39.12 -4.38
N PRO A 87 -17.73 -38.65 -4.55
CA PRO A 87 -17.42 -37.57 -5.48
C PRO A 87 -17.88 -37.92 -6.90
N VAL A 88 -18.42 -36.92 -7.58
CA VAL A 88 -18.89 -37.05 -8.96
C VAL A 88 -18.02 -36.15 -9.83
N GLU A 89 -17.48 -36.69 -10.91
CA GLU A 89 -16.78 -35.89 -11.91
C GLU A 89 -17.79 -35.23 -12.85
N LEU A 90 -17.57 -33.95 -13.14
CA LEU A 90 -18.32 -33.24 -14.17
C LEU A 90 -17.67 -33.53 -15.53
N ASP A 91 -18.40 -34.22 -16.39
CA ASP A 91 -18.06 -34.30 -17.82
C ASP A 91 -18.70 -33.13 -18.60
N ALA A 92 -18.21 -32.89 -19.81
CA ALA A 92 -18.75 -31.84 -20.67
C ALA A 92 -20.24 -32.05 -20.99
N ALA A 93 -20.71 -33.31 -21.00
CA ALA A 93 -22.11 -33.66 -21.25
C ALA A 93 -23.05 -33.24 -20.11
N SER A 94 -22.56 -33.25 -18.86
CA SER A 94 -23.30 -32.90 -17.64
C SER A 94 -23.65 -31.42 -17.53
N VAL A 95 -22.98 -30.55 -18.28
CA VAL A 95 -23.17 -29.09 -18.24
C VAL A 95 -23.77 -28.54 -19.54
N THR A 96 -24.15 -29.41 -20.48
CA THR A 96 -24.84 -29.00 -21.71
C THR A 96 -26.16 -28.31 -21.40
N GLU A 97 -26.61 -27.37 -22.24
CA GLU A 97 -27.89 -26.64 -22.02
C GLU A 97 -29.10 -27.58 -21.88
N ASP A 98 -29.05 -28.76 -22.52
CA ASP A 98 -30.11 -29.76 -22.51
C ASP A 98 -30.02 -30.73 -21.33
N SER A 99 -28.89 -30.76 -20.62
CA SER A 99 -28.75 -31.54 -19.39
C SER A 99 -29.68 -31.02 -18.28
N PRO A 100 -30.08 -31.86 -17.31
CA PRO A 100 -30.85 -31.41 -16.16
C PRO A 100 -30.19 -30.24 -15.42
N LEU A 101 -28.87 -30.29 -15.20
CA LEU A 101 -28.10 -29.23 -14.55
C LEU A 101 -28.11 -27.94 -15.40
N GLY A 102 -27.79 -28.05 -16.69
CA GLY A 102 -27.76 -26.92 -17.61
C GLY A 102 -29.12 -26.24 -17.78
N ARG A 103 -30.21 -27.01 -17.79
CA ARG A 103 -31.58 -26.45 -17.79
C ARG A 103 -31.86 -25.62 -16.54
N VAL A 104 -31.45 -26.07 -15.36
CA VAL A 104 -31.60 -25.26 -14.13
C VAL A 104 -30.77 -23.99 -14.22
N MET A 105 -29.51 -24.09 -14.65
CA MET A 105 -28.62 -22.94 -14.83
C MET A 105 -29.19 -21.90 -15.82
N LYS A 106 -29.82 -22.34 -16.91
CA LYS A 106 -30.39 -21.47 -17.95
C LYS A 106 -31.74 -20.87 -17.56
N THR A 107 -32.63 -21.67 -16.98
CA THR A 107 -34.03 -21.28 -16.74
C THR A 107 -34.29 -20.74 -15.34
N GLY A 108 -33.42 -21.03 -14.38
CA GLY A 108 -33.69 -20.78 -12.96
C GLY A 108 -34.85 -21.57 -12.39
N GLN A 109 -35.32 -22.62 -13.08
CA GLN A 109 -36.37 -23.50 -12.59
C GLN A 109 -35.78 -24.84 -12.12
N SER A 110 -36.19 -25.29 -10.94
CA SER A 110 -35.73 -26.57 -10.38
C SER A 110 -36.15 -27.77 -11.21
N GLN A 111 -35.32 -28.81 -11.26
CA GLN A 111 -35.66 -30.11 -11.87
C GLN A 111 -35.90 -31.15 -10.78
N LEU A 112 -37.06 -31.82 -10.84
CA LEU A 112 -37.40 -32.99 -10.02
C LEU A 112 -37.46 -34.22 -10.92
N ILE A 113 -36.45 -35.06 -10.83
CA ILE A 113 -36.33 -36.31 -11.60
C ILE A 113 -36.76 -37.45 -10.70
N LYS A 114 -37.83 -38.15 -11.10
CA LYS A 114 -38.43 -39.22 -10.29
C LYS A 114 -38.05 -40.62 -10.74
N GLU A 115 -37.71 -40.81 -12.01
CA GLU A 115 -37.22 -42.07 -12.56
C GLU A 115 -36.08 -41.74 -13.53
N GLY A 116 -35.05 -42.58 -13.52
CA GLY A 116 -33.73 -42.31 -14.11
C GLY A 116 -33.77 -41.54 -15.43
N SER A 117 -33.04 -40.44 -15.49
CA SER A 117 -32.76 -39.73 -16.73
C SER A 117 -31.55 -40.37 -17.40
N THR A 118 -31.58 -40.54 -18.72
CA THR A 118 -30.40 -40.89 -19.54
C THR A 118 -29.32 -39.80 -19.58
N ALA A 119 -29.47 -38.71 -18.83
CA ALA A 119 -28.54 -37.58 -18.84
C ALA A 119 -27.36 -37.78 -17.87
N ALA A 120 -26.18 -37.34 -18.32
CA ALA A 120 -24.87 -37.61 -17.73
C ALA A 120 -24.69 -37.19 -16.25
N PHE A 121 -25.38 -36.15 -15.78
CA PHE A 121 -25.20 -35.63 -14.42
C PHE A 121 -25.95 -36.47 -13.37
N LEU A 122 -25.22 -36.99 -12.37
CA LEU A 122 -25.74 -37.87 -11.30
C LEU A 122 -26.44 -39.15 -11.82
N ALA A 123 -26.03 -39.64 -13.00
CA ALA A 123 -26.59 -40.81 -13.67
C ALA A 123 -26.76 -42.09 -12.81
N PRO A 124 -25.89 -42.40 -11.81
CA PRO A 124 -26.08 -43.58 -10.96
C PRO A 124 -27.35 -43.55 -10.09
N TYR A 125 -27.99 -42.39 -9.93
CA TYR A 125 -29.12 -42.19 -9.02
C TYR A 125 -30.45 -42.13 -9.77
N ALA A 126 -31.45 -42.86 -9.28
CA ALA A 126 -32.76 -42.98 -9.92
C ALA A 126 -33.68 -41.77 -9.66
N SER A 127 -33.48 -41.05 -8.56
CA SER A 127 -34.22 -39.82 -8.26
C SER A 127 -33.29 -38.68 -7.88
N GLN A 128 -33.56 -37.49 -8.40
CA GLN A 128 -32.71 -36.31 -8.27
C GLN A 128 -33.55 -35.04 -8.05
N LEU A 129 -33.03 -34.13 -7.22
CA LEU A 129 -33.49 -32.76 -7.05
C LEU A 129 -32.33 -31.82 -7.41
N ILE A 130 -32.55 -30.95 -8.40
CA ILE A 130 -31.57 -29.95 -8.82
C ILE A 130 -32.23 -28.58 -8.64
N ILE A 131 -31.69 -27.78 -7.74
CA ILE A 131 -32.32 -26.55 -7.28
C ILE A 131 -31.37 -25.37 -7.51
N PRO A 132 -31.82 -24.26 -8.12
CA PRO A 132 -30.96 -23.14 -8.45
C PRO A 132 -30.55 -22.36 -7.21
N LEU A 133 -29.29 -21.92 -7.20
CA LEU A 133 -28.75 -20.93 -6.28
C LEU A 133 -28.84 -19.57 -6.97
N VAL A 134 -29.86 -18.79 -6.61
CA VAL A 134 -30.17 -17.52 -7.30
C VAL A 134 -29.62 -16.33 -6.52
N SER A 135 -29.14 -15.31 -7.23
CA SER A 135 -28.77 -13.99 -6.66
C SER A 135 -29.97 -13.02 -6.70
N ASP A 136 -29.86 -11.90 -6.00
CA ASP A 136 -30.92 -10.87 -5.92
C ASP A 136 -31.27 -10.25 -7.29
N ARG A 137 -30.43 -10.44 -8.32
CA ARG A 137 -30.69 -10.03 -9.71
C ARG A 137 -31.36 -11.12 -10.56
N SER A 138 -31.91 -12.16 -9.94
CA SER A 138 -32.46 -13.35 -10.60
C SER A 138 -31.46 -14.14 -11.45
N LEU A 139 -30.15 -13.93 -11.23
CA LEU A 139 -29.09 -14.68 -11.91
C LEU A 139 -28.83 -15.99 -11.17
N VAL A 140 -28.78 -17.11 -11.90
CA VAL A 140 -28.43 -18.42 -11.34
C VAL A 140 -26.90 -18.50 -11.20
N MET A 141 -26.42 -18.50 -9.96
CA MET A 141 -25.00 -18.61 -9.61
C MET A 141 -24.52 -20.06 -9.55
N GLY A 142 -25.44 -21.03 -9.57
CA GLY A 142 -25.13 -22.43 -9.35
C GLY A 142 -26.36 -23.27 -9.04
N THR A 143 -26.13 -24.49 -8.56
CA THR A 143 -27.19 -25.39 -8.08
C THR A 143 -26.79 -26.10 -6.80
N ILE A 144 -27.77 -26.44 -5.97
CA ILE A 144 -27.65 -27.49 -4.96
C ILE A 144 -28.41 -28.72 -5.44
N ASN A 145 -27.75 -29.87 -5.33
CA ASN A 145 -28.19 -31.11 -5.94
C ASN A 145 -28.32 -32.19 -4.85
N PHE A 146 -29.42 -32.93 -4.88
CA PHE A 146 -29.66 -34.08 -4.01
C PHE A 146 -30.05 -35.29 -4.86
N ALA A 147 -29.53 -36.47 -4.54
CA ALA A 147 -29.81 -37.67 -5.31
C ALA A 147 -29.83 -38.94 -4.45
N THR A 148 -30.60 -39.93 -4.89
CA THR A 148 -30.76 -41.23 -4.21
C THR A 148 -31.03 -42.34 -5.24
N ALA A 149 -30.58 -43.56 -4.95
CA ALA A 149 -30.82 -44.73 -5.79
C ALA A 149 -32.29 -45.16 -5.82
N SER A 150 -33.10 -44.72 -4.86
CA SER A 150 -34.53 -45.05 -4.79
C SER A 150 -35.34 -44.23 -5.80
N ALA A 151 -36.03 -44.91 -6.72
CA ALA A 151 -36.95 -44.27 -7.66
C ALA A 151 -38.14 -43.63 -6.93
N LYS A 152 -38.63 -42.50 -7.45
CA LYS A 152 -39.76 -41.71 -6.92
C LYS A 152 -39.60 -41.27 -5.46
N ALA A 153 -38.38 -41.19 -4.96
CA ALA A 153 -38.10 -40.84 -3.57
C ALA A 153 -38.50 -39.39 -3.22
N TYR A 154 -38.26 -38.44 -4.12
CA TYR A 154 -38.52 -37.02 -3.84
C TYR A 154 -39.92 -36.54 -4.22
N THR A 155 -40.49 -35.74 -3.32
CA THR A 155 -41.82 -35.13 -3.42
C THR A 155 -41.73 -33.61 -3.65
N LEU A 156 -42.90 -32.96 -3.80
CA LEU A 156 -42.96 -31.49 -3.85
C LEU A 156 -42.62 -30.83 -2.50
N GLU A 157 -42.78 -31.54 -1.38
CA GLU A 157 -42.39 -31.02 -0.07
C GLU A 157 -40.86 -31.01 0.07
N ASP A 158 -40.19 -32.05 -0.40
CA ASP A 158 -38.72 -32.11 -0.45
C ASP A 158 -38.15 -30.99 -1.32
N LEU A 159 -38.81 -30.69 -2.43
CA LEU A 159 -38.44 -29.56 -3.29
C LEU A 159 -38.51 -28.22 -2.51
N ARG A 160 -39.56 -28.00 -1.71
CA ARG A 160 -39.69 -26.78 -0.87
C ARG A 160 -38.58 -26.70 0.18
N ILE A 161 -38.24 -27.82 0.82
CA ILE A 161 -37.13 -27.89 1.79
C ILE A 161 -35.80 -27.57 1.11
N GLY A 162 -35.55 -28.16 -0.06
CA GLY A 162 -34.34 -27.89 -0.83
C GLY A 162 -34.23 -26.42 -1.26
N TYR A 163 -35.34 -25.75 -1.59
CA TYR A 163 -35.35 -24.30 -1.86
C TYR A 163 -34.93 -23.46 -0.64
N LEU A 164 -35.32 -23.85 0.58
CA LEU A 164 -34.87 -23.16 1.79
C LEU A 164 -33.36 -23.29 1.97
N LEU A 165 -32.80 -24.47 1.73
CA LEU A 165 -31.35 -24.70 1.78
C LEU A 165 -30.62 -23.91 0.68
N ALA A 166 -31.16 -23.90 -0.54
CA ALA A 166 -30.63 -23.15 -1.67
C ALA A 166 -30.54 -21.65 -1.35
N LEU A 167 -31.57 -21.08 -0.73
CA LEU A 167 -31.56 -19.67 -0.32
C LEU A 167 -30.43 -19.33 0.66
N GLN A 168 -30.17 -20.22 1.62
CA GLN A 168 -29.08 -20.03 2.59
C GLN A 168 -27.70 -20.14 1.93
N VAL A 169 -27.53 -21.11 1.03
CA VAL A 169 -26.28 -21.27 0.26
C VAL A 169 -26.05 -20.07 -0.67
N SER A 170 -27.09 -19.57 -1.33
CA SER A 170 -27.03 -18.34 -2.12
C SER A 170 -26.53 -17.15 -1.30
N ALA A 171 -27.03 -16.99 -0.06
CA ALA A 171 -26.60 -15.93 0.83
C ALA A 171 -25.12 -16.09 1.24
N ALA A 172 -24.69 -17.31 1.54
CA ALA A 172 -23.30 -17.62 1.86
C ALA A 172 -22.34 -17.24 0.74
N ILE A 173 -22.65 -17.67 -0.50
CA ILE A 173 -21.85 -17.39 -1.69
C ILE A 173 -21.74 -15.88 -1.93
N ARG A 174 -22.85 -15.16 -1.80
CA ARG A 174 -22.88 -13.70 -1.93
C ARG A 174 -21.99 -13.01 -0.90
N ASN A 175 -22.08 -13.39 0.37
CA ASN A 175 -21.28 -12.79 1.43
C ASN A 175 -19.78 -13.03 1.20
N ALA A 176 -19.40 -14.24 0.79
CA ALA A 176 -18.01 -14.57 0.46
C ALA A 176 -17.49 -13.72 -0.72
N ASN A 177 -18.25 -13.64 -1.82
CA ASN A 177 -17.86 -12.85 -2.99
C ASN A 177 -17.75 -11.35 -2.66
N CYS A 178 -18.71 -10.79 -1.91
CA CYS A 178 -18.69 -9.38 -1.52
C CYS A 178 -17.50 -9.07 -0.61
N PHE A 179 -17.18 -9.97 0.32
CA PHE A 179 -16.00 -9.82 1.17
C PHE A 179 -14.69 -9.84 0.36
N GLU A 180 -14.59 -10.72 -0.63
CA GLU A 180 -13.42 -10.78 -1.51
C GLU A 180 -13.27 -9.50 -2.35
N GLU A 181 -14.37 -8.99 -2.92
CA GLU A 181 -14.41 -7.72 -3.65
C GLU A 181 -14.02 -6.52 -2.76
N LEU A 182 -14.53 -6.47 -1.52
CA LEU A 182 -14.16 -5.45 -0.54
C LEU A 182 -12.68 -5.49 -0.20
N ASN A 183 -12.09 -6.68 -0.03
CA ASN A 183 -10.66 -6.83 0.25
C ASN A 183 -9.81 -6.38 -0.93
N GLN A 184 -10.20 -6.72 -2.16
CA GLN A 184 -9.51 -6.25 -3.36
C GLN A 184 -9.57 -4.72 -3.47
N LEU A 185 -10.74 -4.13 -3.25
CA LEU A 185 -10.91 -2.68 -3.29
C LEU A 185 -10.12 -1.97 -2.19
N ASN A 186 -10.11 -2.51 -0.97
CA ASN A 186 -9.28 -1.98 0.13
C ASN A 186 -7.79 -2.05 -0.21
N ALA A 187 -7.31 -3.16 -0.79
CA ALA A 187 -5.92 -3.30 -1.20
C ALA A 187 -5.54 -2.27 -2.29
N GLN A 188 -6.43 -2.04 -3.27
CA GLN A 188 -6.23 -1.01 -4.29
C GLN A 188 -6.21 0.40 -3.71
N LEU A 189 -7.14 0.70 -2.79
CA LEU A 189 -7.21 1.99 -2.10
C LEU A 189 -5.95 2.24 -1.27
N GLU A 190 -5.45 1.23 -0.55
CA GLU A 190 -4.19 1.34 0.19
C GLU A 190 -3.00 1.57 -0.74
N ALA A 191 -2.93 0.87 -1.87
CA ALA A 191 -1.85 1.05 -2.84
C ALA A 191 -1.85 2.46 -3.43
N GLU A 192 -3.02 2.98 -3.82
CA GLU A 192 -3.14 4.34 -4.36
C GLU A 192 -2.85 5.40 -3.29
N LYS A 193 -3.31 5.18 -2.05
CA LYS A 193 -2.98 6.05 -0.92
C LYS A 193 -1.48 6.10 -0.67
N ARG A 194 -0.79 4.94 -0.63
CA ARG A 194 0.68 4.88 -0.46
C ARG A 194 1.40 5.61 -1.59
N LYS A 195 0.95 5.46 -2.83
CA LYS A 195 1.50 6.18 -3.98
C LYS A 195 1.31 7.70 -3.86
N SER A 196 0.13 8.14 -3.45
CA SER A 196 -0.15 9.57 -3.21
C SER A 196 0.70 10.13 -2.07
N ASP A 197 0.83 9.40 -0.97
CA ASP A 197 1.65 9.82 0.18
C ASP A 197 3.13 9.91 -0.21
N GLN A 198 3.66 8.93 -0.95
CA GLN A 198 5.05 8.94 -1.41
C GLN A 198 5.34 10.15 -2.32
N LEU A 199 4.43 10.48 -3.25
CA LEU A 199 4.60 11.64 -4.11
C LEU A 199 4.61 12.96 -3.32
N LEU A 200 3.80 13.06 -2.27
CA LEU A 200 3.79 14.23 -1.40
C LEU A 200 5.10 14.34 -0.61
N LEU A 201 5.62 13.22 -0.10
CA LEU A 201 6.88 13.16 0.64
C LEU A 201 8.11 13.46 -0.23
N ASN A 202 8.03 13.23 -1.55
CA ASN A 202 9.07 13.64 -2.49
C ASN A 202 9.12 15.17 -2.71
N ILE A 203 8.10 15.92 -2.24
CA ILE A 203 7.97 17.38 -2.43
C ILE A 203 8.13 18.12 -1.09
N LEU A 204 7.64 17.54 0.00
CA LEU A 204 7.63 18.16 1.31
C LEU A 204 8.20 17.20 2.36
N PRO A 205 8.97 17.69 3.34
CA PRO A 205 9.40 16.88 4.47
C PRO A 205 8.21 16.28 5.22
N ALA A 206 8.39 15.08 5.80
CA ALA A 206 7.30 14.31 6.40
C ALA A 206 6.44 15.09 7.40
N GLY A 207 7.06 15.79 8.35
CA GLY A 207 6.33 16.61 9.34
C GLY A 207 5.52 17.74 8.70
N VAL A 208 6.05 18.35 7.64
CA VAL A 208 5.40 19.42 6.88
C VAL A 208 4.22 18.88 6.06
N ALA A 209 4.38 17.71 5.44
CA ALA A 209 3.33 17.01 4.73
C ALA A 209 2.17 16.61 5.66
N ASP A 210 2.47 16.16 6.88
CA ASP A 210 1.46 15.80 7.88
C ASP A 210 0.70 17.02 8.43
N GLU A 211 1.39 18.14 8.68
CA GLU A 211 0.74 19.42 9.03
C GLU A 211 -0.19 19.90 7.90
N LEU A 212 0.26 19.79 6.65
CA LEU A 212 -0.54 20.17 5.48
C LEU A 212 -1.78 19.27 5.33
N LYS A 213 -1.64 17.95 5.50
CA LYS A 213 -2.77 17.00 5.44
C LYS A 213 -3.79 17.24 6.55
N SER A 214 -3.34 17.61 7.75
CA SER A 214 -4.21 17.77 8.92
C SER A 214 -4.89 19.14 8.99
N THR A 215 -4.18 20.22 8.63
CA THR A 215 -4.68 21.60 8.82
C THR A 215 -4.97 22.33 7.51
N GLY A 216 -4.54 21.80 6.37
CA GLY A 216 -4.64 22.42 5.05
C GLY A 216 -3.69 23.60 4.82
N ARG A 217 -2.81 23.91 5.78
CA ARG A 217 -1.78 24.97 5.70
C ARG A 217 -0.51 24.52 6.45
N VAL A 218 0.61 25.20 6.19
CA VAL A 218 1.86 25.00 6.93
C VAL A 218 2.28 26.34 7.48
N LYS A 219 2.56 26.42 8.79
CA LYS A 219 3.07 27.66 9.38
C LYS A 219 4.59 27.74 9.21
N PRO A 220 5.15 28.91 8.86
CA PRO A 220 6.59 29.10 8.89
C PRO A 220 7.15 28.94 10.31
N VAL A 221 8.27 28.24 10.43
CA VAL A 221 9.00 27.96 11.67
C VAL A 221 10.30 28.76 11.66
N TYR A 222 10.59 29.43 12.77
CA TYR A 222 11.86 30.15 12.97
C TYR A 222 12.90 29.21 13.57
N TYR A 223 14.08 29.18 12.96
CA TYR A 223 15.24 28.42 13.41
C TYR A 223 16.31 29.41 13.84
N GLU A 224 16.76 29.30 15.09
CA GLU A 224 17.79 30.19 15.65
C GLU A 224 19.15 30.01 14.97
N SER A 225 19.46 28.79 14.52
CA SER A 225 20.69 28.45 13.83
C SER A 225 20.44 27.34 12.81
N ALA A 226 20.83 27.59 11.56
CA ALA A 226 20.85 26.61 10.47
C ALA A 226 22.03 26.94 9.54
N SER A 227 22.50 25.96 8.78
CA SER A 227 23.59 26.15 7.80
C SER A 227 23.07 26.02 6.39
N VAL A 228 23.16 27.10 5.61
CA VAL A 228 22.75 27.11 4.21
C VAL A 228 23.98 26.89 3.35
N LEU A 229 23.91 25.90 2.45
CA LEU A 229 24.92 25.59 1.45
C LEU A 229 24.36 25.92 0.06
N PHE A 230 25.11 26.72 -0.68
CA PHE A 230 24.89 26.97 -2.10
C PHE A 230 26.03 26.40 -2.92
N THR A 231 25.71 25.85 -4.09
CA THR A 231 26.68 25.56 -5.13
C THR A 231 26.33 26.27 -6.42
N ASP A 232 27.31 26.43 -7.31
CA ASP A 232 27.13 27.00 -8.64
C ASP A 232 28.19 26.45 -9.60
N PHE A 233 27.80 26.20 -10.86
CA PHE A 233 28.75 25.77 -11.89
C PHE A 233 29.41 26.99 -12.54
N LYS A 234 30.73 27.08 -12.40
CA LYS A 234 31.51 28.16 -13.00
C LYS A 234 31.37 28.15 -14.52
N ASN A 235 31.08 29.32 -15.10
CA ASN A 235 30.92 29.53 -16.54
C ASN A 235 29.86 28.61 -17.19
N PHE A 236 28.83 28.21 -16.43
CA PHE A 236 27.79 27.32 -16.92
C PHE A 236 27.19 27.80 -18.24
N THR A 237 26.83 29.08 -18.37
CA THR A 237 26.24 29.63 -19.60
C THR A 237 27.09 29.36 -20.84
N SER A 238 28.41 29.60 -20.76
CA SER A 238 29.32 29.38 -21.90
C SER A 238 29.59 27.90 -22.20
N LEU A 239 29.47 27.03 -21.20
CA LEU A 239 29.61 25.58 -21.36
C LEU A 239 28.32 24.93 -21.86
N ALA A 240 27.17 25.45 -21.45
CA ALA A 240 25.84 25.05 -21.90
C ALA A 240 25.66 25.29 -23.41
N GLU A 241 26.25 26.36 -23.96
CA GLU A 241 26.25 26.63 -25.40
C GLU A 241 27.05 25.61 -26.23
N GLN A 242 27.94 24.84 -25.61
CA GLN A 242 28.78 23.84 -26.28
C GLN A 242 28.14 22.45 -26.30
N LEU A 243 27.03 22.25 -25.57
CA LEU A 243 26.37 20.95 -25.42
C LEU A 243 24.97 20.98 -26.06
N PRO A 244 24.54 19.87 -26.69
CA PRO A 244 23.13 19.70 -27.02
C PRO A 244 22.24 19.81 -25.77
N PRO A 245 21.03 20.40 -25.86
CA PRO A 245 20.17 20.60 -24.69
C PRO A 245 19.87 19.34 -23.88
N GLN A 246 19.73 18.18 -24.54
CA GLN A 246 19.51 16.91 -23.85
C GLN A 246 20.74 16.50 -23.02
N GLU A 247 21.94 16.54 -23.61
CA GLU A 247 23.19 16.19 -22.92
C GLU A 247 23.49 17.15 -21.75
N LEU A 248 23.15 18.43 -21.90
CA LEU A 248 23.24 19.42 -20.83
C LEU A 248 22.34 19.05 -19.64
N VAL A 249 21.09 18.69 -19.90
CA VAL A 249 20.12 18.29 -18.87
C VAL A 249 20.56 16.97 -18.22
N ASP A 250 21.01 16.00 -19.00
CA ASP A 250 21.48 14.71 -18.50
C ASP A 250 22.72 14.88 -17.59
N GLU A 251 23.64 15.80 -17.93
CA GLU A 251 24.81 16.09 -17.10
C GLU A 251 24.44 16.83 -15.80
N LEU A 252 23.48 17.75 -15.86
CA LEU A 252 22.92 18.41 -14.67
C LEU A 252 22.26 17.40 -13.74
N ASP A 253 21.41 16.53 -14.29
CA ASP A 253 20.72 15.48 -13.54
C ASP A 253 21.70 14.51 -12.88
N TYR A 254 22.76 14.11 -13.60
CA TYR A 254 23.83 13.27 -13.06
C TYR A 254 24.55 13.92 -11.87
N CYS A 255 24.90 15.20 -11.99
CA CYS A 255 25.58 15.92 -10.90
C CYS A 255 24.64 16.14 -9.70
N PHE A 256 23.41 16.60 -9.93
CA PHE A 256 22.46 16.87 -8.85
C PHE A 256 21.99 15.58 -8.16
N SER A 257 21.86 14.47 -8.87
CA SER A 257 21.60 13.16 -8.26
C SER A 257 22.73 12.74 -7.32
N ALA A 258 23.98 13.02 -7.68
CA ALA A 258 25.12 12.79 -6.78
C ALA A 258 25.07 13.70 -5.54
N PHE A 259 24.66 14.96 -5.71
CA PHE A 259 24.54 15.90 -4.59
C PHE A 259 23.38 15.52 -3.67
N ASP A 260 22.28 15.00 -4.22
CA ASP A 260 21.14 14.49 -3.46
C ASP A 260 21.58 13.37 -2.52
N MET A 261 22.33 12.38 -3.03
CA MET A 261 22.88 11.29 -2.21
C MET A 261 23.78 11.80 -1.08
N VAL A 262 24.64 12.79 -1.37
CA VAL A 262 25.53 13.38 -0.35
C VAL A 262 24.71 14.16 0.69
N THR A 263 23.71 14.92 0.25
CA THR A 263 22.84 15.75 1.10
C THR A 263 22.03 14.87 2.06
N GLU A 264 21.40 13.81 1.55
CA GLU A 264 20.70 12.81 2.37
C GLU A 264 21.64 12.12 3.36
N GLY A 265 22.85 11.74 2.92
CA GLY A 265 23.85 11.09 3.76
C GLY A 265 24.46 11.97 4.86
N GLN A 266 24.27 13.30 4.80
CA GLN A 266 24.81 14.27 5.76
C GLN A 266 23.71 15.04 6.52
N ASN A 267 22.50 14.50 6.63
CA ASN A 267 21.39 15.14 7.37
C ASN A 267 21.07 16.57 6.91
N LEU A 268 21.23 16.85 5.62
CA LEU A 268 20.86 18.12 5.01
C LEU A 268 19.53 17.96 4.28
N GLU A 269 18.71 19.01 4.29
CA GLU A 269 17.48 19.07 3.52
C GLU A 269 17.76 19.75 2.17
N LYS A 270 17.54 19.04 1.06
CA LYS A 270 17.52 19.65 -0.27
C LYS A 270 16.31 20.57 -0.39
N LEU A 271 16.52 21.83 -0.78
CA LEU A 271 15.40 22.75 -1.02
C LEU A 271 15.03 22.82 -2.48
N LYS A 272 15.99 23.20 -3.32
CA LYS A 272 15.74 23.43 -4.75
C LYS A 272 17.02 23.52 -5.54
N THR A 273 16.85 23.41 -6.86
CA THR A 273 17.81 23.88 -7.85
C THR A 273 17.36 25.24 -8.38
N ILE A 274 18.30 26.12 -8.69
CA ILE A 274 18.05 27.46 -9.25
C ILE A 274 18.93 27.59 -10.49
N GLY A 275 18.41 27.13 -11.64
CA GLY A 275 19.24 26.99 -12.83
C GLY A 275 20.32 25.93 -12.61
N ASP A 276 21.57 26.37 -12.64
CA ASP A 276 22.79 25.60 -12.39
C ASP A 276 23.25 25.58 -10.93
N SER A 277 22.52 26.28 -10.05
CA SER A 277 22.79 26.30 -8.62
C SER A 277 22.02 25.21 -7.86
N TYR A 278 22.66 24.62 -6.84
CA TYR A 278 22.05 23.67 -5.90
C TYR A 278 22.00 24.28 -4.50
N MET A 279 20.86 24.13 -3.81
CA MET A 279 20.66 24.68 -2.48
C MET A 279 20.17 23.60 -1.50
N CYS A 280 20.91 23.42 -0.41
CA CYS A 280 20.50 22.58 0.72
C CYS A 280 20.80 23.25 2.06
N VAL A 281 20.14 22.78 3.12
CA VAL A 281 20.20 23.40 4.45
C VAL A 281 20.29 22.33 5.54
N GLY A 282 21.24 22.49 6.46
CA GLY A 282 21.36 21.69 7.67
C GLY A 282 20.66 22.34 8.85
N GLY A 283 20.11 21.53 9.75
CA GLY A 283 19.37 21.98 10.94
C GLY A 283 17.89 22.27 10.67
N ILE A 284 17.37 21.88 9.51
CA ILE A 284 15.95 21.87 9.17
C ILE A 284 15.58 20.52 8.51
N PRO A 285 14.31 20.10 8.53
CA PRO A 285 13.22 20.61 9.37
C PRO A 285 13.42 20.27 10.86
N THR A 286 14.37 19.38 11.17
CA THR A 286 14.70 19.01 12.55
C THR A 286 15.95 19.79 12.97
N PRO A 287 15.86 20.67 13.99
CA PRO A 287 17.02 21.35 14.54
C PRO A 287 18.06 20.35 15.03
N ASN A 288 19.33 20.61 14.71
CA ASN A 288 20.46 19.90 15.28
C ASN A 288 21.58 20.91 15.58
N ARG A 289 22.60 20.50 16.35
CA ARG A 289 23.76 21.36 16.68
C ARG A 289 24.95 21.14 15.75
N THR A 290 24.90 20.07 14.95
CA THR A 290 25.95 19.65 14.02
C THR A 290 25.79 20.23 12.61
N HIS A 291 24.73 21.00 12.34
CA HIS A 291 24.34 21.48 11.00
C HIS A 291 25.47 22.10 10.18
N ALA A 292 26.41 22.81 10.81
CA ALA A 292 27.57 23.38 10.12
C ALA A 292 28.65 22.34 9.79
N ILE A 293 28.86 21.36 10.66
CA ILE A 293 29.76 20.22 10.42
C ILE A 293 29.22 19.35 9.30
N ASP A 294 27.92 19.04 9.36
CA ASP A 294 27.16 18.30 8.34
C ASP A 294 27.29 18.96 6.95
N ALA A 295 27.07 20.27 6.88
CA ALA A 295 27.23 21.06 5.66
C ALA A 295 28.68 21.05 5.12
N ALA A 296 29.69 21.12 6.01
CA ALA A 296 31.09 21.08 5.62
C ALA A 296 31.50 19.68 5.09
N LEU A 297 31.02 18.60 5.71
CA LEU A 297 31.23 17.23 5.22
C LEU A 297 30.60 17.02 3.85
N ALA A 298 29.37 17.50 3.65
CA ALA A 298 28.70 17.45 2.36
C ALA A 298 29.47 18.23 1.28
N ALA A 299 29.94 19.44 1.61
CA ALA A 299 30.72 20.26 0.70
C ALA A 299 32.04 19.58 0.27
N LEU A 300 32.74 18.91 1.19
CA LEU A 300 33.94 18.13 0.87
C LEU A 300 33.60 16.99 -0.11
N GLN A 301 32.55 16.23 0.14
CA GLN A 301 32.13 15.12 -0.73
C GLN A 301 31.69 15.59 -2.12
N ILE A 302 30.90 16.67 -2.19
CA ILE A 302 30.49 17.30 -3.46
C ILE A 302 31.72 17.78 -4.25
N ARG A 303 32.68 18.45 -3.59
CA ARG A 303 33.92 18.91 -4.24
C ARG A 303 34.70 17.74 -4.82
N GLU A 304 34.89 16.66 -4.07
CA GLU A 304 35.64 15.48 -4.53
C GLU A 304 34.93 14.77 -5.69
N PHE A 305 33.60 14.63 -5.63
CA PHE A 305 32.82 14.11 -6.76
C PHE A 305 33.05 14.94 -8.02
N MET A 306 33.01 16.28 -7.91
CA MET A 306 33.24 17.17 -9.04
C MET A 306 34.67 17.09 -9.57
N GLN A 307 35.67 16.90 -8.70
CA GLN A 307 37.05 16.68 -9.12
C GLN A 307 37.21 15.36 -9.89
N TRP A 308 36.60 14.28 -9.40
CA TRP A 308 36.57 13.00 -10.09
C TRP A 308 35.87 13.11 -11.46
N ARG A 309 34.69 13.73 -11.50
CA ARG A 309 33.91 13.91 -12.73
C ARG A 309 34.66 14.73 -13.76
N ARG A 310 35.35 15.80 -13.33
CA ARG A 310 36.27 16.57 -14.18
C ARG A 310 37.34 15.68 -14.79
N GLN A 311 37.97 14.82 -13.98
CA GLN A 311 39.07 13.97 -14.44
C GLN A 311 38.59 12.93 -15.46
N GLU A 312 37.42 12.34 -15.24
CA GLU A 312 36.76 11.43 -16.19
C GLU A 312 36.43 12.13 -17.51
N LYS A 313 35.82 13.33 -17.47
CA LYS A 313 35.51 14.12 -18.68
C LYS A 313 36.76 14.50 -19.47
N ILE A 314 37.85 14.87 -18.79
CA ILE A 314 39.14 15.17 -19.44
C ILE A 314 39.68 13.94 -20.15
N GLN A 315 39.63 12.76 -19.52
CA GLN A 315 40.10 11.51 -20.14
C GLN A 315 39.30 11.14 -21.40
N ASN A 316 38.02 11.50 -21.42
CA ASN A 316 37.12 11.25 -22.54
C ASN A 316 37.01 12.41 -23.54
N ASN A 317 37.87 13.45 -23.43
CA ASN A 317 37.86 14.65 -24.28
C ASN A 317 36.49 15.36 -24.33
N HIS A 318 35.75 15.35 -23.22
CA HIS A 318 34.48 16.04 -23.08
C HIS A 318 34.62 17.35 -22.28
N PRO A 319 33.75 18.34 -22.51
CA PRO A 319 33.71 19.53 -21.65
C PRO A 319 33.38 19.14 -20.21
N TYR A 320 33.95 19.87 -19.26
CA TYR A 320 33.79 19.62 -17.83
C TYR A 320 33.41 20.89 -17.09
N TRP A 321 32.82 20.72 -15.92
CA TRP A 321 32.40 21.84 -15.06
C TRP A 321 33.28 21.93 -13.82
N GLU A 322 33.44 23.15 -13.33
CA GLU A 322 34.04 23.43 -12.03
C GLU A 322 32.94 23.98 -11.12
N ILE A 323 32.96 23.62 -9.84
CA ILE A 323 31.93 24.03 -8.89
C ILE A 323 32.48 25.09 -7.92
N ARG A 324 31.64 26.06 -7.56
CA ARG A 324 31.85 26.90 -6.38
C ARG A 324 30.90 26.44 -5.29
N ILE A 325 31.36 26.48 -4.04
CA ILE A 325 30.55 26.10 -2.88
C ILE A 325 30.65 27.22 -1.84
N GLY A 326 29.52 27.64 -1.31
CA GLY A 326 29.40 28.68 -0.28
C GLY A 326 28.56 28.21 0.90
N ILE A 327 29.05 28.42 2.12
CA ILE A 327 28.30 28.05 3.35
C ILE A 327 28.23 29.24 4.31
N HIS A 328 27.04 29.52 4.81
CA HIS A 328 26.83 30.45 5.90
C HIS A 328 25.86 29.87 6.94
N SER A 329 26.15 30.11 8.22
CA SER A 329 25.33 29.68 9.34
C SER A 329 24.71 30.88 10.05
N GLY A 330 23.42 30.78 10.39
CA GLY A 330 22.70 31.84 11.08
C GLY A 330 21.20 31.55 11.19
N PRO A 331 20.41 32.48 11.76
CA PRO A 331 18.97 32.30 11.92
C PRO A 331 18.23 32.40 10.59
N LEU A 332 17.17 31.61 10.42
CA LEU A 332 16.29 31.69 9.25
C LEU A 332 14.86 31.25 9.57
N LEU A 333 13.93 31.55 8.67
CA LEU A 333 12.56 31.06 8.69
C LEU A 333 12.43 29.97 7.63
N ALA A 334 11.86 28.80 7.94
CA ALA A 334 11.53 27.78 6.96
C ALA A 334 10.02 27.49 6.95
N GLY A 335 9.46 27.12 5.80
CA GLY A 335 8.04 26.83 5.70
C GLY A 335 7.60 26.47 4.29
N ALA A 336 6.37 25.99 4.13
CA ALA A 336 5.81 25.73 2.80
C ALA A 336 5.04 26.97 2.30
N ILE A 337 5.38 27.44 1.11
CA ILE A 337 4.63 28.50 0.39
C ILE A 337 3.89 27.90 -0.79
N GLY A 338 2.71 28.47 -1.08
CA GLY A 338 1.91 28.18 -2.26
C GLY A 338 0.50 27.71 -1.92
N HIS A 339 -0.43 27.94 -2.84
CA HIS A 339 -1.80 27.41 -2.75
C HIS A 339 -2.06 26.22 -3.69
N LYS A 340 -1.14 25.97 -4.64
CA LYS A 340 -1.25 24.91 -5.66
C LYS A 340 0.08 24.22 -5.96
N LYS A 341 1.18 24.98 -6.01
CA LYS A 341 2.55 24.48 -6.13
C LYS A 341 3.24 24.71 -4.79
N PHE A 342 3.00 23.81 -3.84
CA PHE A 342 3.66 23.89 -2.54
C PHE A 342 5.16 23.69 -2.73
N ALA A 343 5.95 24.58 -2.14
CA ALA A 343 7.40 24.45 -2.06
C ALA A 343 7.83 24.72 -0.63
N TYR A 344 8.56 23.78 -0.03
CA TYR A 344 9.25 24.02 1.24
C TYR A 344 10.52 24.81 0.96
N ASP A 345 10.70 25.91 1.68
CA ASP A 345 11.76 26.88 1.37
C ASP A 345 12.15 27.66 2.62
N VAL A 346 13.24 28.43 2.51
CA VAL A 346 13.80 29.23 3.60
C VAL A 346 13.89 30.70 3.22
N TRP A 347 13.68 31.56 4.22
CA TRP A 347 13.81 33.01 4.10
C TRP A 347 14.62 33.55 5.25
N GLY A 348 15.42 34.56 4.94
CA GLY A 348 16.24 35.23 5.93
C GLY A 348 17.51 35.76 5.31
N ASP A 349 18.13 36.66 6.04
CA ASP A 349 19.38 37.27 5.65
C ASP A 349 20.56 36.26 5.64
N THR A 350 20.44 35.16 6.40
CA THR A 350 21.34 33.99 6.33
C THR A 350 21.41 33.40 4.91
N VAL A 351 20.27 33.30 4.22
CA VAL A 351 20.19 32.76 2.85
C VAL A 351 20.96 33.66 1.86
N ASN A 352 20.73 34.97 1.96
CA ASN A 352 21.40 35.96 1.12
C ASN A 352 22.91 35.96 1.36
N THR A 353 23.33 35.79 2.61
CA THR A 353 24.76 35.75 2.97
C THR A 353 25.42 34.46 2.47
N ALA A 354 24.75 33.31 2.56
CA ALA A 354 25.23 32.04 1.99
C ALA A 354 25.44 32.12 0.47
N SER A 355 24.47 32.68 -0.26
CA SER A 355 24.60 32.92 -1.71
C SER A 355 25.77 33.85 -2.05
N ARG A 356 26.09 34.83 -1.20
CA ARG A 356 27.30 35.67 -1.36
C ARG A 356 28.59 34.89 -1.10
N MET A 357 28.59 33.99 -0.11
CA MET A 357 29.75 33.11 0.14
C MET A 357 30.04 32.23 -1.08
N GLU A 358 29.01 31.72 -1.75
CA GLU A 358 29.18 30.94 -2.99
C GLU A 358 29.76 31.82 -4.10
N SER A 359 29.07 32.92 -4.42
CA SER A 359 29.42 33.72 -5.61
C SER A 359 30.80 34.38 -5.51
N SER A 360 31.30 34.61 -4.29
CA SER A 360 32.66 35.13 -4.00
C SER A 360 33.70 34.02 -3.74
N GLY A 361 33.28 32.76 -3.81
CA GLY A 361 34.14 31.59 -3.75
C GLY A 361 35.04 31.47 -4.99
N VAL A 362 36.14 30.73 -4.84
CA VAL A 362 36.96 30.32 -6.00
C VAL A 362 36.46 28.99 -6.54
N PRO A 363 36.58 28.75 -7.85
CA PRO A 363 36.31 27.43 -8.43
C PRO A 363 37.09 26.33 -7.71
N GLY A 364 36.40 25.24 -7.36
CA GLY A 364 36.92 24.12 -6.59
C GLY A 364 37.10 24.41 -5.09
N GLY A 365 36.84 25.63 -4.61
CA GLY A 365 36.95 26.01 -3.21
C GLY A 365 35.62 25.88 -2.46
N ILE A 366 35.71 25.55 -1.17
CA ILE A 366 34.59 25.58 -0.22
C ILE A 366 34.72 26.84 0.61
N ASN A 367 33.99 27.88 0.24
CA ASN A 367 34.06 29.19 0.88
C ASN A 367 33.04 29.30 2.01
N ILE A 368 33.46 29.76 3.18
CA ILE A 368 32.61 29.89 4.36
C ILE A 368 32.76 31.25 5.01
N SER A 369 31.68 31.70 5.65
CA SER A 369 31.72 32.90 6.50
C SER A 369 32.44 32.65 7.83
N GLU A 370 32.84 33.72 8.51
CA GLU A 370 33.35 33.65 9.89
C GLU A 370 32.40 32.93 10.85
N THR A 371 31.09 33.18 10.77
CA THR A 371 30.10 32.53 11.65
C THR A 371 30.16 31.01 11.52
N THR A 372 30.21 30.51 10.28
CA THR A 372 30.36 29.08 9.99
C THR A 372 31.71 28.57 10.48
N PHE A 373 32.79 29.33 10.23
CA PHE A 373 34.14 28.97 10.68
C PHE A 373 34.18 28.73 12.19
N GLN A 374 33.56 29.60 12.99
CA GLN A 374 33.54 29.43 14.45
C GLN A 374 32.87 28.12 14.89
N LEU A 375 31.90 27.63 14.12
CA LEU A 375 31.18 26.37 14.42
C LEU A 375 31.97 25.12 14.02
N ILE A 376 32.88 25.22 13.04
CA ILE A 376 33.53 24.05 12.44
C ILE A 376 35.05 24.00 12.63
N LYS A 377 35.68 25.10 13.08
CA LYS A 377 37.15 25.24 13.18
C LYS A 377 37.84 24.16 14.00
N ASP A 378 37.11 23.47 14.89
CA ASP A 378 37.66 22.39 15.70
C ASP A 378 37.80 21.08 14.92
N PHE A 379 37.02 20.91 13.85
CA PHE A 379 36.94 19.70 13.03
C PHE A 379 37.73 19.80 11.71
N PHE A 380 37.81 20.99 11.11
CA PHE A 380 38.36 21.19 9.78
C PHE A 380 39.55 22.14 9.76
N GLU A 381 40.45 21.92 8.80
CA GLU A 381 41.48 22.88 8.43
C GLU A 381 40.84 23.97 7.55
N CYS A 382 41.00 25.22 7.98
CA CYS A 382 40.42 26.38 7.32
C CYS A 382 41.48 27.46 7.11
N GLU A 383 41.52 28.03 5.92
CA GLU A 383 42.47 29.09 5.55
C GLU A 383 41.74 30.43 5.43
N TYR A 384 42.25 31.47 6.06
CA TYR A 384 41.67 32.81 5.93
C TYR A 384 41.84 33.35 4.51
N ARG A 385 40.74 33.84 3.93
CA ARG A 385 40.64 34.23 2.52
C ARG A 385 40.54 35.74 2.30
N GLY A 386 40.41 36.52 3.38
CA GLY A 386 40.11 37.95 3.29
C GLY A 386 38.62 38.22 3.57
N LYS A 387 38.14 39.39 3.13
CA LYS A 387 36.79 39.87 3.43
C LYS A 387 35.98 40.12 2.17
N ILE A 388 34.67 40.07 2.31
CA ILE A 388 33.70 40.50 1.30
C ILE A 388 32.81 41.60 1.89
N ASP A 389 32.59 42.67 1.14
CA ASP A 389 31.60 43.67 1.49
C ASP A 389 30.19 43.08 1.34
N ALA A 390 29.47 42.99 2.45
CA ALA A 390 28.08 42.61 2.47
C ALA A 390 27.22 43.87 2.64
N LYS A 391 26.37 44.13 1.64
CA LYS A 391 25.40 45.24 1.64
C LYS A 391 24.62 45.25 2.97
N ASN A 392 24.76 46.35 3.73
CA ASN A 392 24.15 46.59 5.05
C ASN A 392 24.72 45.78 6.24
N LYS A 393 25.85 45.07 6.07
CA LYS A 393 26.56 44.34 7.14
C LYS A 393 28.03 44.73 7.29
N GLY A 394 28.59 45.44 6.32
CA GLY A 394 30.02 45.71 6.27
C GLY A 394 30.80 44.48 5.83
N ASP A 395 32.09 44.47 6.13
CA ASP A 395 32.99 43.42 5.69
C ASP A 395 32.80 42.13 6.50
N ILE A 396 32.53 41.02 5.81
CA ILE A 396 32.45 39.68 6.39
C ILE A 396 33.75 38.94 6.10
N ASP A 397 34.42 38.45 7.15
CA ASP A 397 35.58 37.57 7.04
C ASP A 397 35.20 36.22 6.41
N MET A 398 36.02 35.75 5.48
CA MET A 398 35.82 34.50 4.74
C MET A 398 36.98 33.54 4.96
N TYR A 399 36.67 32.25 4.90
CA TYR A 399 37.63 31.16 5.04
C TYR A 399 37.40 30.10 3.97
N LEU A 400 38.45 29.38 3.57
CA LEU A 400 38.37 28.20 2.72
C LEU A 400 38.51 26.94 3.57
N VAL A 401 37.54 26.03 3.46
CA VAL A 401 37.65 24.69 4.04
C VAL A 401 38.46 23.81 3.10
N THR A 402 39.57 23.27 3.58
CA THR A 402 40.46 22.44 2.77
C THR A 402 40.18 20.95 2.99
N ARG A 403 40.13 20.52 4.24
CA ARG A 403 40.04 19.11 4.65
C ARG A 403 39.61 18.96 6.12
N ILE A 404 39.19 17.77 6.52
CA ILE A 404 39.13 17.37 7.93
C ILE A 404 40.55 17.42 8.51
N LYS A 405 40.69 17.91 9.74
CA LYS A 405 42.01 17.97 10.41
C LYS A 405 42.68 16.60 10.45
N GLU A 406 43.99 16.60 10.29
CA GLU A 406 44.80 15.37 10.23
C GLU A 406 44.52 14.39 11.39
N ASN A 407 44.39 14.88 12.62
CA ASN A 407 44.12 14.05 13.81
C ASN A 407 42.67 13.53 13.91
N LEU A 408 41.76 14.04 13.07
CA LEU A 408 40.33 13.70 13.00
C LEU A 408 39.96 13.00 11.70
N SER A 409 40.89 12.85 10.76
CA SER A 409 40.69 12.12 9.51
C SER A 409 41.15 10.66 9.62
N LEU A 410 40.47 9.78 8.90
CA LEU A 410 40.85 8.39 8.67
C LEU A 410 41.79 8.25 7.46
N ASP A 411 41.67 9.15 6.48
CA ASP A 411 42.41 9.10 5.23
C ASP A 411 43.35 10.30 5.03
N PRO A 412 44.44 10.15 4.26
CA PRO A 412 45.41 11.23 4.06
C PRO A 412 44.86 12.46 3.34
N ARG A 413 43.72 12.36 2.62
CA ARG A 413 43.12 13.52 1.94
C ARG A 413 42.20 14.32 2.87
N GLY A 414 41.80 13.77 4.01
CA GLY A 414 40.97 14.48 4.98
C GLY A 414 39.50 14.54 4.57
N LEU A 415 38.97 13.43 4.05
CA LEU A 415 37.60 13.31 3.55
C LEU A 415 36.73 12.44 4.45
N LEU A 416 37.34 11.44 5.08
CA LEU A 416 36.65 10.47 5.90
C LEU A 416 36.92 10.74 7.39
N PRO A 417 35.88 10.96 8.21
CA PRO A 417 36.06 11.12 9.65
C PRO A 417 36.56 9.83 10.30
N ASN A 418 37.45 9.96 11.29
CA ASN A 418 37.88 8.84 12.13
C ASN A 418 37.04 8.71 13.41
N GLU A 419 37.37 7.74 14.27
CA GLU A 419 36.66 7.51 15.53
C GLU A 419 36.65 8.74 16.46
N LYS A 420 37.75 9.51 16.51
CA LYS A 420 37.84 10.71 17.35
C LYS A 420 36.92 11.83 16.85
N PHE A 421 36.81 11.99 15.53
CA PHE A 421 35.84 12.89 14.93
C PHE A 421 34.43 12.51 15.38
N ASN A 422 34.07 11.24 15.24
CA ASN A 422 32.72 10.75 15.55
C ASN A 422 32.39 10.92 17.05
N GLN A 423 33.35 10.69 17.94
CA GLN A 423 33.18 10.96 19.37
C GLN A 423 32.86 12.44 19.65
N LEU A 424 33.63 13.36 19.06
CA LEU A 424 33.39 14.81 19.21
C LEU A 424 32.05 15.23 18.58
N TYR A 425 31.71 14.65 17.43
CA TYR A 425 30.44 14.89 16.73
C TYR A 425 29.24 14.46 17.60
N SER A 426 29.27 13.26 18.16
CA SER A 426 28.20 12.75 19.03
C SER A 426 27.98 13.63 20.25
N VAL A 427 29.05 14.13 20.88
CA VAL A 427 28.96 15.03 22.04
C VAL A 427 28.29 16.37 21.71
N ILE A 428 28.41 16.84 20.46
CA ILE A 428 27.72 18.07 20.01
C ILE A 428 26.25 17.79 19.69
N ASN A 429 25.95 16.60 19.18
CA ASN A 429 24.61 16.22 18.77
C ASN A 429 23.68 15.84 19.94
N GLU A 430 24.25 15.43 21.08
CA GLU A 430 23.58 15.36 22.39
C GLU A 430 23.24 16.75 22.96
#